data_AF-A0A7S2JVW3-F1
#
_entry.id   AF-A0A7S2JVW3-F1
#
_cell.length_a   1.000
_cell.length_b   1.000
_cell.length_c   1.000
_cell.angle_alpha   90.00
_cell.angle_beta   90.00
_cell.angle_gamma   90.00
#
_symmetry.space_group_name_H-M   'P 1'
#
loop_
_entity.id
_entity.type
_entity.pdbx_description
1 polymer ?
#
loop_
_entity_poly.entity_id
_entity_poly.type
_entity_poly.pdbx_seq_one_letter_code
_entity_poly.pdbx_strand_id
1 'polypeptide(L)'
;SDVIGTATMPLRPTGGAVVIDLEVENSHSWRERGQLQVEISCSATPSDSRFEEIWHVTIHQAFKLPRMDCLSDSDPRVQVFICGEESAPTGKQAFTPVIYNDCNPTFHARLDFGMLKQDVLDSMFAMVSASVGQRVTQADLPSTVCWEDEQRRFDSFLAGIGKFASLAKASGGAAA
;
A
#
# COMPACT_ATOMS: atom_id res chain seq x y z
N SER A 1 -0.03 10.54 -12.69
CA SER A 1 -1.02 9.47 -12.90
C SER A 1 -2.30 10.01 -12.34
N ASP A 2 -3.27 10.26 -13.21
CA ASP A 2 -4.55 10.82 -12.77
C ASP A 2 -5.40 9.70 -12.18
N VAL A 3 -6.13 10.00 -11.11
CA VAL A 3 -7.00 9.04 -10.44
C VAL A 3 -8.32 8.99 -11.19
N ILE A 4 -8.61 7.85 -11.81
CA ILE A 4 -9.88 7.60 -12.50
C ILE A 4 -11.02 7.44 -11.48
N GLY A 5 -10.76 6.69 -10.41
CA GLY A 5 -11.69 6.48 -9.31
C GLY A 5 -11.12 5.58 -8.23
N THR A 6 -11.82 5.50 -7.11
CA THR A 6 -11.43 4.74 -5.91
C THR A 6 -12.57 3.86 -5.45
N ALA A 7 -12.26 2.81 -4.71
CA ALA A 7 -13.27 2.00 -4.03
C ALA A 7 -12.67 1.36 -2.78
N THR A 8 -13.52 1.20 -1.77
CA THR A 8 -13.14 0.61 -0.47
C THR A 8 -13.99 -0.62 -0.21
N MET A 9 -13.37 -1.67 0.31
CA MET A 9 -14.08 -2.86 0.76
C MET A 9 -13.49 -3.42 2.06
N PRO A 10 -14.30 -4.12 2.87
CA PRO A 10 -13.79 -4.85 4.03
C PRO A 10 -12.78 -5.91 3.61
N LEU A 11 -11.66 -6.01 4.33
CA LEU A 11 -10.70 -7.09 4.15
C LEU A 11 -11.27 -8.40 4.69
N ARG A 12 -11.98 -9.12 3.84
CA ARG A 12 -12.53 -10.46 4.13
C ARG A 12 -12.64 -11.27 2.85
N PRO A 13 -12.58 -12.61 2.91
CA PRO A 13 -12.77 -13.43 1.72
C PRO A 13 -14.12 -13.15 1.06
N THR A 14 -14.13 -12.96 -0.26
CA THR A 14 -15.36 -12.65 -1.01
C THR A 14 -16.09 -13.89 -1.51
N GLY A 15 -15.47 -15.08 -1.44
CA GLY A 15 -16.04 -16.33 -1.95
C GLY A 15 -16.07 -16.42 -3.49
N GLY A 16 -15.30 -15.55 -4.16
CA GLY A 16 -15.23 -15.44 -5.61
C GLY A 16 -15.18 -13.97 -6.07
N ALA A 17 -15.19 -13.77 -7.38
CA ALA A 17 -15.13 -12.45 -7.99
C ALA A 17 -16.41 -11.65 -7.73
N VAL A 18 -16.26 -10.44 -7.18
CA VAL A 18 -17.32 -9.46 -6.93
C VAL A 18 -17.08 -8.21 -7.75
N VAL A 19 -18.15 -7.51 -8.12
CA VAL A 19 -18.08 -6.24 -8.84
C VAL A 19 -18.35 -5.11 -7.87
N ILE A 20 -17.50 -4.10 -7.86
CA ILE A 20 -17.63 -2.88 -7.07
C ILE A 20 -17.69 -1.67 -8.01
N ASP A 21 -18.45 -0.65 -7.61
CA ASP A 21 -18.48 0.63 -8.33
C ASP A 21 -17.34 1.52 -7.85
N LEU A 22 -16.71 2.24 -8.78
CA LEU A 22 -15.69 3.24 -8.48
C LEU A 22 -16.35 4.58 -8.15
N GLU A 23 -15.88 5.20 -7.08
CA GLU A 23 -16.14 6.59 -6.72
C GLU A 23 -15.21 7.50 -7.51
N VAL A 24 -15.77 8.48 -8.22
CA VAL A 24 -15.02 9.42 -9.05
C VAL A 24 -14.99 10.77 -8.34
N GLU A 25 -13.82 11.23 -7.94
CA GLU A 25 -13.66 12.51 -7.21
C GLU A 25 -14.05 13.73 -8.06
N ASN A 26 -13.98 13.64 -9.39
CA ASN A 26 -14.21 14.74 -10.31
C ASN A 26 -15.12 14.36 -11.48
N SER A 27 -16.44 14.47 -11.35
CA SER A 27 -17.27 14.69 -12.55
C SER A 27 -18.59 15.39 -12.24
N HIS A 28 -18.87 16.46 -12.98
CA HIS A 28 -20.19 17.10 -13.07
C HIS A 28 -21.21 16.20 -13.81
N SER A 29 -20.86 14.94 -14.10
CA SER A 29 -21.67 13.95 -14.81
C SER A 29 -21.74 12.66 -14.01
N TRP A 30 -22.80 12.53 -13.22
CA TRP A 30 -23.21 11.37 -12.43
C TRP A 30 -23.47 10.08 -13.25
N ARG A 31 -23.13 10.03 -14.55
CA ARG A 31 -23.61 9.01 -15.49
C ARG A 31 -22.62 7.89 -15.83
N GLU A 32 -21.33 8.03 -15.53
CA GLU A 32 -20.33 7.02 -15.91
C GLU A 32 -19.44 6.67 -14.72
N ARG A 33 -19.95 5.79 -13.85
CA ARG A 33 -19.13 5.17 -12.81
C ARG A 33 -18.49 3.92 -13.39
N GLY A 34 -17.15 3.94 -13.47
CA GLY A 34 -16.38 2.74 -13.78
C GLY A 34 -16.64 1.67 -12.72
N GLN A 35 -16.43 0.42 -13.09
CA GLN A 35 -16.63 -0.73 -12.20
C GLN A 35 -15.35 -1.56 -12.16
N LEU A 36 -15.09 -2.21 -11.03
CA LEU A 36 -13.93 -3.08 -10.84
C LEU A 36 -14.40 -4.47 -10.41
N GLN A 37 -13.92 -5.51 -11.08
CA GLN A 37 -14.12 -6.89 -10.65
C GLN A 37 -12.90 -7.38 -9.88
N VAL A 38 -13.13 -7.82 -8.65
CA VAL A 38 -12.10 -8.12 -7.67
C VAL A 38 -12.48 -9.32 -6.83
N GLU A 39 -11.50 -10.05 -6.36
CA GLU A 39 -11.67 -11.19 -5.46
C GLU A 39 -10.66 -11.09 -4.33
N ILE A 40 -11.14 -11.29 -3.10
CA ILE A 40 -10.28 -11.43 -1.93
C ILE A 40 -10.34 -12.89 -1.47
N SER A 41 -9.16 -13.49 -1.29
CA SER A 41 -9.01 -14.77 -0.62
C SER A 41 -7.88 -14.71 0.41
N CYS A 42 -7.87 -15.66 1.32
CA CYS A 42 -6.81 -15.83 2.31
C CYS A 42 -6.32 -17.28 2.23
N SER A 43 -5.01 -17.49 2.31
CA SER A 43 -4.44 -18.83 2.36
C SER A 43 -3.91 -19.15 3.76
N ALA A 44 -3.99 -20.43 4.12
CA ALA A 44 -3.33 -20.93 5.31
C ALA A 44 -1.82 -20.75 5.16
N THR A 45 -1.18 -20.20 6.19
CA THR A 45 0.26 -20.09 6.24
C THR A 45 0.87 -21.45 6.58
N PRO A 46 1.99 -21.84 5.96
CA PRO A 46 2.77 -22.99 6.41
C PRO A 46 3.11 -22.86 7.90
N SER A 47 3.18 -23.98 8.64
CA SER A 47 3.41 -23.96 10.08
C SER A 47 4.73 -23.28 10.47
N ASP A 48 5.74 -23.38 9.60
CA ASP A 48 7.07 -22.78 9.71
C ASP A 48 7.16 -21.36 9.12
N SER A 49 6.05 -20.82 8.61
CA SER A 49 6.01 -19.47 8.04
C SER A 49 6.23 -18.39 9.12
N ARG A 50 6.88 -17.30 8.70
CA ARG A 50 6.99 -16.05 9.48
C ARG A 50 5.74 -15.19 9.40
N PHE A 51 4.85 -15.49 8.46
CA PHE A 51 3.57 -14.80 8.29
C PHE A 51 2.50 -15.49 9.12
N GLU A 52 1.64 -14.69 9.73
CA GLU A 52 0.42 -15.13 10.40
C GLU A 52 -0.66 -15.40 9.36
N GLU A 53 -0.88 -14.44 8.46
CA GLU A 53 -1.86 -14.52 7.39
C GLU A 53 -1.27 -14.04 6.06
N ILE A 54 -1.77 -14.59 4.94
CA ILE A 54 -1.48 -14.10 3.60
C ILE A 54 -2.79 -13.86 2.87
N TRP A 55 -3.04 -12.59 2.56
CA TRP A 55 -4.17 -12.11 1.81
C TRP A 55 -3.83 -12.04 0.32
N HIS A 56 -4.76 -12.46 -0.51
CA HIS A 56 -4.65 -12.41 -1.96
C HIS A 56 -5.77 -11.54 -2.50
N VAL A 57 -5.41 -10.42 -3.11
CA VAL A 57 -6.34 -9.54 -3.81
C VAL A 57 -6.13 -9.77 -5.30
N THR A 58 -7.10 -10.41 -5.95
CA THR A 58 -7.07 -10.63 -7.39
C THR A 58 -7.89 -9.57 -8.09
N ILE A 59 -7.25 -8.79 -8.94
CA ILE A 59 -7.91 -7.84 -9.83
C ILE A 59 -8.19 -8.55 -11.14
N HIS A 60 -9.45 -8.81 -11.44
CA HIS A 60 -9.85 -9.53 -12.65
C HIS A 60 -9.91 -8.60 -13.84
N GLN A 61 -10.73 -7.56 -13.77
CA GLN A 61 -10.96 -6.61 -14.85
C GLN A 61 -11.60 -5.33 -14.32
N ALA A 62 -11.56 -4.26 -15.11
CA ALA A 62 -12.38 -3.07 -14.90
C ALA A 62 -13.30 -2.85 -16.11
N PHE A 63 -14.38 -2.13 -15.91
CA PHE A 63 -15.38 -1.85 -16.94
C PHE A 63 -15.79 -0.40 -16.94
N LYS A 64 -16.23 0.09 -18.10
CA LYS A 64 -16.84 1.42 -18.26
C LYS A 64 -15.97 2.53 -17.66
N LEU A 65 -14.64 2.39 -17.77
CA LEU A 65 -13.76 3.46 -17.34
C LEU A 65 -13.95 4.67 -18.27
N PRO A 66 -14.00 5.90 -17.72
CA PRO A 66 -14.03 7.09 -18.56
C PRO A 66 -12.76 7.19 -19.38
N ARG A 67 -12.84 7.88 -20.52
CA ARG A 67 -11.68 8.26 -21.32
C ARG A 67 -10.97 9.42 -20.66
N MET A 68 -9.70 9.23 -20.32
CA MET A 68 -8.86 10.27 -19.72
C MET A 68 -8.01 11.00 -20.75
N ASP A 69 -7.82 10.42 -21.93
CA ASP A 69 -7.03 11.00 -23.02
C ASP A 69 -7.92 11.56 -24.14
N CYS A 70 -7.49 12.66 -24.76
CA CYS A 70 -8.28 13.36 -25.78
C CYS A 70 -8.31 12.65 -27.13
N LEU A 71 -7.34 11.77 -27.39
CA LEU A 71 -7.14 11.08 -28.68
C LEU A 71 -7.11 9.55 -28.54
N SER A 72 -7.25 9.01 -27.34
CA SER A 72 -7.17 7.58 -27.02
C SER A 72 -8.15 7.21 -25.90
N ASP A 73 -8.33 5.90 -25.71
CA ASP A 73 -8.89 5.37 -24.48
C ASP A 73 -7.86 5.53 -23.33
N SER A 74 -8.27 5.19 -22.11
CA SER A 74 -7.42 5.34 -20.92
C SER A 74 -6.32 4.27 -20.84
N ASP A 75 -5.25 4.58 -20.09
CA ASP A 75 -4.15 3.65 -19.75
C ASP A 75 -4.26 3.17 -18.27
N PRO A 76 -5.25 2.35 -17.90
CA PRO A 76 -5.53 2.04 -16.51
C PRO A 76 -4.48 1.15 -15.84
N ARG A 77 -4.26 1.44 -14.55
CA ARG A 77 -3.61 0.57 -13.57
C ARG A 77 -4.40 0.60 -12.27
N VAL A 78 -4.44 -0.51 -11.54
CA VAL A 78 -5.11 -0.58 -10.24
C VAL A 78 -4.04 -0.61 -9.15
N GLN A 79 -4.22 0.25 -8.16
CA GLN A 79 -3.38 0.35 -6.98
C GLN A 79 -4.18 -0.11 -5.77
N VAL A 80 -3.68 -1.12 -5.05
CA VAL A 80 -4.35 -1.71 -3.90
C VAL A 80 -3.58 -1.39 -2.62
N PHE A 81 -4.32 -0.97 -1.60
CA PHE A 81 -3.83 -0.74 -0.24
C PHE A 81 -4.62 -1.59 0.74
N ILE A 82 -3.96 -2.06 1.80
CA ILE A 82 -4.63 -2.61 2.98
C ILE A 82 -4.42 -1.63 4.13
N CYS A 83 -5.52 -1.10 4.67
CA CYS A 83 -5.50 -0.04 5.67
C CYS A 83 -6.44 -0.36 6.84
N GLY A 84 -6.16 0.24 8.00
CA GLY A 84 -7.10 0.25 9.13
C GLY A 84 -8.31 1.14 8.84
N GLU A 85 -9.40 0.91 9.56
CA GLU A 85 -10.74 1.51 9.34
C GLU A 85 -10.74 3.06 9.30
N GLU A 86 -9.82 3.71 10.02
CA GLU A 86 -9.68 5.18 10.06
C GLU A 86 -8.33 5.68 9.48
N SER A 87 -7.57 4.79 8.84
CA SER A 87 -6.27 5.13 8.30
C SER A 87 -6.39 5.56 6.83
N ALA A 88 -5.84 6.73 6.51
CA ALA A 88 -5.63 7.11 5.12
C ALA A 88 -4.86 5.99 4.37
N PRO A 89 -5.07 5.80 3.06
CA PRO A 89 -4.34 4.83 2.25
C PRO A 89 -2.83 5.13 2.32
N THR A 90 -2.19 4.47 3.28
CA THR A 90 -0.80 4.70 3.66
C THR A 90 -0.20 3.33 3.94
N GLY A 91 1.02 3.08 3.46
CA GLY A 91 1.73 1.83 3.68
C GLY A 91 1.89 0.94 2.44
N LYS A 92 1.93 -0.38 2.66
CA LYS A 92 2.23 -1.37 1.62
C LYS A 92 1.17 -1.32 0.52
N GLN A 93 1.64 -1.11 -0.69
CA GLN A 93 0.83 -1.02 -1.90
C GLN A 93 1.29 -2.06 -2.91
N ALA A 94 0.34 -2.55 -3.70
CA ALA A 94 0.62 -3.40 -4.84
C ALA A 94 -0.09 -2.84 -6.07
N PHE A 95 0.50 -3.07 -7.24
CA PHE A 95 0.01 -2.53 -8.50
C PHE A 95 -0.25 -3.67 -9.48
N THR A 96 -1.32 -3.55 -10.25
CA THR A 96 -1.45 -4.31 -11.49
C THR A 96 -0.50 -3.74 -12.55
N PRO A 97 -0.18 -4.51 -13.61
CA PRO A 97 0.37 -3.95 -14.83
C PRO A 97 -0.55 -2.84 -15.39
N VAL A 98 0.05 -1.92 -16.13
CA VAL A 98 -0.67 -0.93 -16.94
C VAL A 98 -1.20 -1.63 -18.18
N ILE A 99 -2.48 -1.43 -18.50
CA ILE A 99 -3.06 -1.80 -19.79
C ILE A 99 -3.21 -0.52 -20.59
N TYR A 100 -2.75 -0.51 -21.84
CA TYR A 100 -2.73 0.71 -22.66
C TYR A 100 -3.98 0.81 -23.54
N ASN A 101 -4.54 2.01 -23.63
CA ASN A 101 -5.64 2.38 -24.54
C ASN A 101 -6.82 1.40 -24.46
N ASP A 102 -7.33 1.17 -23.24
CA ASP A 102 -8.48 0.30 -22.98
C ASP A 102 -9.33 0.79 -21.79
N CYS A 103 -10.61 1.07 -22.05
CA CYS A 103 -11.59 1.46 -21.02
C CYS A 103 -12.26 0.26 -20.33
N ASN A 104 -11.99 -0.98 -20.76
CA ASN A 104 -12.49 -2.23 -20.16
C ASN A 104 -11.35 -3.25 -19.96
N PRO A 105 -10.28 -2.86 -19.26
CA PRO A 105 -9.05 -3.65 -19.17
C PRO A 105 -9.27 -4.97 -18.43
N THR A 106 -8.64 -6.03 -18.93
CA THR A 106 -8.51 -7.31 -18.23
C THR A 106 -7.11 -7.43 -17.62
N PHE A 107 -7.05 -7.69 -16.31
CA PHE A 107 -5.78 -7.75 -15.57
C PHE A 107 -5.40 -9.18 -15.18
N HIS A 108 -6.34 -9.94 -14.60
CA HIS A 108 -6.09 -11.23 -13.92
C HIS A 108 -4.84 -11.23 -13.01
N ALA A 109 -4.62 -10.10 -12.33
CA ALA A 109 -3.43 -9.87 -11.53
C ALA A 109 -3.70 -10.22 -10.05
N ARG A 110 -2.91 -11.15 -9.51
CA ARG A 110 -2.92 -11.49 -8.08
C ARG A 110 -1.91 -10.65 -7.32
N LEU A 111 -2.37 -9.93 -6.31
CA LEU A 111 -1.59 -9.06 -5.45
C LEU A 111 -1.58 -9.64 -4.04
N ASP A 112 -0.40 -10.02 -3.55
CA ASP A 112 -0.26 -10.74 -2.27
C ASP A 112 0.20 -9.80 -1.14
N PHE A 113 -0.45 -9.93 0.02
CA PHE A 113 -0.18 -9.14 1.21
C PHE A 113 0.01 -10.06 2.42
N GLY A 114 1.21 -10.08 2.99
CA GLY A 114 1.54 -10.87 4.17
C GLY A 114 1.51 -10.04 5.46
N MET A 115 0.83 -10.57 6.49
CA MET A 115 0.87 -10.09 7.86
C MET A 115 1.91 -10.91 8.64
N LEU A 116 2.89 -10.26 9.25
CA LEU A 116 3.93 -10.93 10.05
C LEU A 116 3.35 -11.38 11.39
N LYS A 117 3.81 -12.53 11.88
CA LYS A 117 3.53 -12.94 13.26
C LYS A 117 4.18 -11.95 14.24
N GLN A 118 3.51 -11.70 15.36
CA GLN A 118 3.99 -10.77 16.37
C GLN A 118 5.35 -11.16 16.96
N ASP A 119 5.59 -12.45 17.19
CA ASP A 119 6.86 -12.97 17.73
C ASP A 119 8.05 -12.73 16.78
N VAL A 120 7.82 -12.84 15.47
CA VAL A 120 8.81 -12.53 14.44
C VAL A 120 9.12 -11.02 14.44
N LEU A 121 8.09 -10.19 14.57
CA LEU A 121 8.24 -8.73 14.66
C LEU A 121 9.03 -8.35 15.93
N ASP A 122 8.67 -8.91 17.08
CA ASP A 122 9.35 -8.69 18.36
C ASP A 122 10.82 -9.14 18.30
N SER A 123 11.08 -10.29 17.68
CA SER A 123 12.45 -10.80 17.47
C SER A 123 13.27 -9.87 16.58
N MET A 124 12.66 -9.30 15.53
CA MET A 124 13.30 -8.29 14.69
C MET A 124 13.68 -7.05 15.51
N PHE A 125 12.76 -6.50 16.31
CA PHE A 125 13.05 -5.35 17.16
C PHE A 125 14.10 -5.66 18.23
N ALA A 126 14.12 -6.87 18.78
CA ALA A 126 15.14 -7.31 19.72
C ALA A 126 16.54 -7.32 19.06
N MET A 127 16.66 -7.82 17.83
CA MET A 127 17.92 -7.81 17.07
C MET A 127 18.39 -6.39 16.74
N VAL A 128 17.48 -5.52 16.31
CA VAL A 128 17.79 -4.10 16.05
C VAL A 128 18.25 -3.44 17.35
N SER A 129 17.51 -3.63 18.44
CA SER A 129 17.83 -3.08 19.76
C SER A 129 19.21 -3.50 20.25
N ALA A 130 19.55 -4.78 20.10
CA ALA A 130 20.86 -5.31 20.49
C ALA A 130 21.99 -4.69 19.66
N SER A 131 21.78 -4.54 18.34
CA SER A 131 22.76 -3.98 17.42
C SER A 131 23.04 -2.51 17.72
N VAL A 132 21.99 -1.71 17.95
CA VAL A 132 22.11 -0.28 18.27
C VAL A 132 22.46 -0.03 19.74
N GLY A 133 22.35 -1.05 20.61
CA GLY A 133 22.64 -0.94 22.05
C GLY A 133 21.63 -0.08 22.82
N GLN A 134 20.43 0.09 22.27
CA GLN A 134 19.32 0.86 22.84
C GLN A 134 18.02 0.15 22.48
N ARG A 135 17.02 0.19 23.37
CA ARG A 135 15.70 -0.39 23.08
C ARG A 135 15.03 0.39 21.95
N VAL A 136 14.68 -0.32 20.88
CA VAL A 136 13.89 0.16 19.74
C VAL A 136 12.65 -0.72 19.63
N THR A 137 11.50 -0.10 19.51
CA THR A 137 10.17 -0.71 19.46
C THR A 137 9.38 -0.16 18.27
N GLN A 138 8.23 -0.76 17.98
CA GLN A 138 7.34 -0.26 16.93
C GLN A 138 6.88 1.19 17.17
N ALA A 139 6.76 1.62 18.43
CA ALA A 139 6.39 3.00 18.76
C ALA A 139 7.47 4.03 18.37
N ASP A 140 8.71 3.59 18.18
CA ASP A 140 9.82 4.44 17.73
C ASP A 140 9.85 4.60 16.20
N LEU A 141 9.04 3.82 15.48
CA LEU A 141 8.90 3.97 14.03
C LEU A 141 7.98 5.16 13.69
N PRO A 142 8.24 5.89 12.60
CA PRO A 142 7.37 6.96 12.14
C PRO A 142 5.95 6.44 11.89
N SER A 143 4.95 7.04 12.54
CA SER A 143 3.54 6.62 12.48
C SER A 143 2.78 7.07 11.22
N THR A 144 3.37 7.94 10.41
CA THR A 144 2.76 8.46 9.19
C THR A 144 3.75 8.41 8.03
N VAL A 145 3.27 8.01 6.85
CA VAL A 145 4.08 7.87 5.63
C VAL A 145 3.82 9.06 4.70
N CYS A 146 3.98 10.28 5.21
CA CYS A 146 4.11 11.44 4.32
C CYS A 146 5.56 11.44 3.81
N TRP A 147 5.74 11.04 2.55
CA TRP A 147 7.04 10.88 1.91
C TRP A 147 7.82 12.19 1.81
N GLU A 148 7.15 13.34 1.87
CA GLU A 148 7.76 14.67 1.79
C GLU A 148 8.76 14.96 2.94
N ASP A 149 8.68 14.21 4.04
CA ASP A 149 9.55 14.35 5.22
C ASP A 149 10.29 13.06 5.60
N GLU A 150 10.35 12.06 4.72
CA GLU A 150 10.94 10.74 5.03
C GLU A 150 12.39 10.85 5.54
N GLN A 151 13.22 11.65 4.85
CA GLN A 151 14.61 11.89 5.23
C GLN A 151 14.71 12.55 6.61
N ARG A 152 13.89 13.59 6.87
CA ARG A 152 13.88 14.28 8.17
C ARG A 152 13.45 13.36 9.31
N ARG A 153 12.49 12.48 9.07
CA ARG A 153 11.98 11.51 10.06
C ARG A 153 13.01 10.41 10.31
N PHE A 154 13.66 9.92 9.26
CA PHE A 154 14.76 8.99 9.37
C PHE A 154 15.94 9.60 10.14
N ASP A 155 16.31 10.85 9.83
CA ASP A 155 17.33 11.60 10.57
C ASP A 155 16.92 11.81 12.04
N SER A 156 15.64 12.09 12.30
CA SER A 156 15.10 12.20 13.67
C SER A 156 15.15 10.87 14.42
N PHE A 157 14.83 9.76 13.75
CA PHE A 157 14.94 8.40 14.31
C PHE A 157 16.40 8.06 14.63
N LEU A 158 17.32 8.31 13.69
CA LEU A 158 18.76 8.11 13.91
C LEU A 158 19.30 9.01 15.03
N ALA A 159 18.85 10.26 15.12
CA ALA A 159 19.20 11.16 16.20
C ALA A 159 18.70 10.67 17.57
N GLY A 160 17.56 9.98 17.60
CA GLY A 160 17.00 9.33 18.80
C GLY A 160 17.80 8.12 19.28
N ILE A 161 18.70 7.58 18.45
CA ILE A 161 19.60 6.48 18.81
C ILE A 161 20.95 7.06 19.23
N GLY A 162 21.32 6.89 20.50
CA GLY A 162 22.52 7.52 21.06
C GLY A 162 23.83 7.23 20.29
N LYS A 163 23.96 6.03 19.70
CA LYS A 163 25.13 5.65 18.88
C LYS A 163 25.19 6.37 17.52
N PHE A 164 24.06 6.84 16.98
CA PHE A 164 23.97 7.48 15.66
C PHE A 164 23.68 8.98 15.74
N ALA A 165 23.50 9.54 16.94
CA ALA A 165 23.22 10.96 17.16
C ALA A 165 24.28 11.90 16.53
N SER A 166 25.52 11.44 16.35
CA SER A 166 26.58 12.20 15.67
C SER A 166 26.46 12.17 14.14
N LEU A 167 25.89 11.11 13.55
CA LEU A 167 25.70 10.96 12.10
C LEU A 167 24.55 11.84 11.60
N ALA A 168 23.46 11.94 12.36
CA ALA A 168 22.31 12.79 12.03
C ALA A 168 22.64 14.29 12.02
N LYS A 169 23.69 14.72 12.74
CA LYS A 169 24.19 16.12 12.69
C LYS A 169 24.99 16.43 11.43
N ALA A 170 25.52 15.42 10.75
CA ALA A 170 26.33 15.60 9.54
C ALA A 170 25.47 15.73 8.27
N SER A 171 24.26 15.15 8.25
CA SER A 171 23.33 15.21 7.10
C SER A 171 22.62 16.57 6.95
N GLY A 172 22.47 17.35 8.03
CA GLY A 172 21.85 18.68 8.00
C GLY A 172 22.81 19.85 7.67
N GLY A 173 24.09 19.58 7.40
CA GLY A 173 25.15 20.59 7.25
C GLY A 173 25.62 20.87 5.83
N ALA A 174 24.98 20.32 4.80
CA ALA A 174 25.34 20.55 3.40
C ALA A 174 24.23 21.30 2.64
N ALA A 175 23.86 22.48 3.14
CA ALA A 175 23.29 23.55 2.34
C ALA A 175 23.99 24.84 2.76
N ALA A 176 24.90 25.29 1.89
CA ALA A 176 25.61 26.56 2.01
C ALA A 176 24.69 27.76 1.78
#